data_AF-A0A3N5KJ85-F1
#
_entry.id   AF-A0A3N5KJ85-F1
#
_cell.length_a   1.000
_cell.length_b   1.000
_cell.length_c   1.000
_cell.angle_alpha   90.00
_cell.angle_beta   90.00
_cell.angle_gamma   90.00
#
_symmetry.space_group_name_H-M   'P 1'
#
loop_
_entity.id
_entity.type
_entity.pdbx_description
1 polymer ?
#
loop_
_entity_poly.entity_id
_entity_poly.type
_entity_poly.pdbx_seq_one_letter_code
_entity_poly.pdbx_strand_id
1 'polypeptide(L)'
;MSPPLQRPFLSAPRVEVSARFERAVVERDAVAAAHCIHELWMRHEPPMIVEALLERLWAAAAASVPEWLPMRYVEWLPLAYDVAARFEAGRRGRSNLYLVLLDYADGARGPYGVYVGATKYSPAERFDQHKAGIRAAGSVLKRGLEVLTGPVLHLQGITAARAAEVEERLAEALAAEGLIVQGGH
;
A
#
# COMPACT_ATOMS: atom_id res chain seq x y z
N MET A 1 13.19 -11.16 -0.03
CA MET A 1 12.91 -9.78 0.40
C MET A 1 11.88 -9.84 1.51
N SER A 2 12.08 -9.11 2.62
CA SER A 2 11.13 -9.14 3.74
C SER A 2 9.86 -8.36 3.40
N PRO A 3 8.66 -8.87 3.72
CA PRO A 3 7.42 -8.11 3.57
C PRO A 3 7.42 -6.83 4.43
N PRO A 4 6.82 -5.71 3.97
CA PRO A 4 6.77 -4.47 4.74
C PRO A 4 6.08 -4.63 6.10
N LEU A 5 5.05 -5.49 6.18
CA LEU A 5 4.32 -5.77 7.42
C LEU A 5 5.22 -6.33 8.55
N GLN A 6 6.35 -6.95 8.23
CA GLN A 6 7.28 -7.45 9.24
C GLN A 6 8.05 -6.35 9.97
N ARG A 7 8.05 -5.12 9.43
CA ARG A 7 8.71 -3.94 9.99
C ARG A 7 10.08 -4.27 10.60
N PRO A 8 11.07 -4.65 9.77
CA PRO A 8 12.37 -5.15 10.25
C PRO A 8 13.15 -4.15 11.12
N PHE A 9 12.75 -2.87 11.11
CA PHE A 9 13.37 -1.79 11.86
C PHE A 9 12.51 -1.27 13.02
N LEU A 10 11.43 -1.99 13.39
CA LEU A 10 10.51 -1.60 14.46
C LEU A 10 11.24 -1.27 15.78
N SER A 11 12.22 -2.10 16.16
CA SER A 11 12.99 -1.93 17.41
C SER A 11 14.18 -0.97 17.28
N ALA A 12 14.50 -0.50 16.07
CA ALA A 12 15.65 0.37 15.85
C ALA A 12 15.30 1.84 16.21
N PRO A 13 16.18 2.58 16.90
CA PRO A 13 15.95 3.99 17.17
C PRO A 13 15.93 4.79 15.86
N ARG A 14 15.18 5.91 15.85
CA ARG A 14 15.00 6.75 14.65
C ARG A 14 16.31 7.14 13.98
N VAL A 15 17.32 7.53 14.77
CA VAL A 15 18.65 7.92 14.27
C VAL A 15 19.33 6.80 13.49
N GLU A 16 19.14 5.55 13.90
CA GLU A 16 19.70 4.40 13.20
C GLU A 16 18.95 4.13 11.90
N VAL A 17 17.62 4.25 11.88
CA VAL A 17 16.82 4.14 10.65
C VAL A 17 17.23 5.20 9.63
N SER A 18 17.44 6.45 10.07
CA SER A 18 17.94 7.53 9.22
C SER A 18 19.34 7.22 8.68
N ALA A 19 20.29 6.78 9.53
CA ALA A 19 21.64 6.42 9.07
C ALA A 19 21.65 5.25 8.08
N ARG A 20 20.76 4.26 8.28
CA ARG A 20 20.57 3.14 7.35
C ARG A 20 20.02 3.61 6.00
N PHE A 21 19.08 4.55 5.99
CA PHE A 21 18.57 5.15 4.76
C PHE A 21 19.69 5.84 3.97
N GLU A 22 20.49 6.68 4.64
CA GLU A 22 21.60 7.39 4.00
C GLU A 22 22.57 6.42 3.31
N ARG A 23 22.95 5.35 4.01
CA ARG A 23 23.81 4.30 3.44
C ARG A 23 23.15 3.60 2.25
N ALA A 24 21.89 3.20 2.38
CA ALA A 24 21.16 2.50 1.32
C ALA A 24 21.03 3.34 0.05
N VAL A 25 20.85 4.66 0.17
CA VAL A 25 20.83 5.59 -0.98
C VAL A 25 22.18 5.65 -1.68
N VAL A 26 23.28 5.74 -0.94
CA VAL A 26 24.65 5.72 -1.49
C VAL A 26 24.95 4.41 -2.21
N GLU A 27 24.54 3.29 -1.61
CA GLU A 27 24.73 1.93 -2.14
C GLU A 27 23.73 1.59 -3.26
N ARG A 28 22.73 2.46 -3.52
CA ARG A 28 21.59 2.23 -4.42
C ARG A 28 20.79 0.95 -4.07
N ASP A 29 20.76 0.60 -2.78
CA ASP A 29 19.91 -0.46 -2.24
C ASP A 29 18.50 0.09 -1.99
N ALA A 30 17.67 0.04 -3.05
CA ALA A 30 16.31 0.56 -2.99
C ALA A 30 15.42 -0.19 -1.98
N VAL A 31 15.70 -1.47 -1.73
CA VAL A 31 14.91 -2.30 -0.81
C VAL A 31 15.17 -1.88 0.63
N ALA A 32 16.43 -1.73 1.01
CA ALA A 32 16.79 -1.27 2.36
C ALA A 32 16.30 0.16 2.60
N ALA A 33 16.46 1.04 1.61
CA ALA A 33 15.96 2.41 1.67
C ALA A 33 14.42 2.44 1.81
N ALA A 34 13.70 1.61 1.05
CA ALA A 34 12.25 1.52 1.13
C ALA A 34 11.76 1.06 2.50
N HIS A 35 12.43 0.08 3.12
CA HIS A 35 12.10 -0.33 4.49
C HIS A 35 12.35 0.78 5.52
N CYS A 36 13.37 1.62 5.32
CA CYS A 36 13.60 2.77 6.19
C CYS A 36 12.49 3.82 6.06
N ILE A 37 12.10 4.16 4.83
CA ILE A 37 10.98 5.08 4.56
C ILE A 37 9.70 4.54 5.19
N HIS A 38 9.38 3.27 4.93
CA HIS A 38 8.19 2.64 5.47
C HIS A 38 8.17 2.67 6.99
N GLU A 39 9.29 2.34 7.66
CA GLU A 39 9.35 2.38 9.11
C GLU A 39 9.11 3.80 9.67
N LEU A 40 9.70 4.83 9.07
CA LEU A 40 9.48 6.22 9.49
C LEU A 40 8.04 6.66 9.27
N TRP A 41 7.43 6.21 8.18
CA TRP A 41 6.02 6.46 7.88
C TRP A 41 5.10 5.77 8.89
N MET A 42 5.38 4.52 9.25
CA MET A 42 4.65 3.77 10.29
C MET A 42 4.85 4.34 11.70
N ARG A 43 5.80 5.27 11.89
CA ARG A 43 6.00 6.04 13.13
C ARG A 43 5.31 7.41 13.09
N HIS A 44 4.54 7.69 12.05
CA HIS A 44 3.89 8.99 11.83
C HIS A 44 4.89 10.15 11.77
N GLU A 45 6.07 9.93 11.17
CA GLU A 45 6.97 11.04 10.86
C GLU A 45 6.27 12.07 9.96
N PRO A 46 6.58 13.37 10.11
CA PRO A 46 5.96 14.44 9.33
C PRO A 46 5.98 14.18 7.81
N PRO A 47 4.90 14.52 7.07
CA PRO A 47 4.80 14.27 5.63
C PRO A 47 6.00 14.80 4.85
N MET A 48 6.44 16.04 5.14
CA MET A 48 7.59 16.68 4.49
C MET A 48 8.89 15.88 4.59
N ILE A 49 9.08 15.11 5.67
CA ILE A 49 10.26 14.26 5.85
C ILE A 49 10.12 13.04 4.95
N VAL A 50 8.97 12.35 5.01
CA VAL A 50 8.74 11.13 4.24
C VAL A 50 8.76 11.42 2.73
N GLU A 51 8.16 12.52 2.28
CA GLU A 51 8.18 12.97 0.89
C GLU A 51 9.60 13.26 0.39
N ALA A 52 10.42 13.95 1.19
CA ALA A 52 11.82 14.20 0.84
C ALA A 52 12.64 12.90 0.73
N LEU A 53 12.35 11.89 1.56
CA LEU A 53 13.03 10.58 1.48
C LEU A 53 12.58 9.79 0.24
N LEU A 54 11.29 9.82 -0.10
CA LEU A 54 10.76 9.23 -1.33
C LEU A 54 11.43 9.84 -2.56
N GLU A 55 11.47 11.18 -2.64
CA GLU A 55 12.13 11.88 -3.75
C GLU A 55 13.60 11.44 -3.91
N ARG A 56 14.34 11.39 -2.81
CA ARG A 56 15.75 10.97 -2.80
C ARG A 56 15.94 9.53 -3.24
N LEU A 57 15.10 8.60 -2.78
CA LEU A 57 15.17 7.20 -3.19
C LEU A 57 14.85 7.07 -4.70
N TRP A 58 13.84 7.79 -5.19
CA TRP A 58 13.44 7.71 -6.60
C TRP A 58 14.56 8.25 -7.49
N ALA A 59 15.21 9.36 -7.09
CA ALA A 59 16.35 9.90 -7.81
C ALA A 59 17.57 8.93 -7.83
N ALA A 60 17.78 8.15 -6.77
CA ALA A 60 18.94 7.29 -6.64
C ALA A 60 18.77 5.89 -7.28
N ALA A 61 17.57 5.31 -7.19
CA ALA A 61 17.35 3.89 -7.47
C ALA A 61 15.94 3.53 -7.96
N ALA A 62 15.25 4.42 -8.72
CA ALA A 62 13.88 4.19 -9.21
C ALA A 62 13.60 2.79 -9.79
N ALA A 63 14.53 2.23 -10.58
CA ALA A 63 14.34 0.96 -11.28
C ALA A 63 14.26 -0.27 -10.35
N SER A 64 14.71 -0.16 -9.10
CA SER A 64 14.71 -1.25 -8.12
C SER A 64 13.85 -0.98 -6.90
N VAL A 65 13.09 0.12 -6.88
CA VAL A 65 12.11 0.41 -5.82
C VAL A 65 11.06 -0.70 -5.79
N PRO A 66 10.78 -1.29 -4.61
CA PRO A 66 9.79 -2.36 -4.53
C PRO A 66 8.37 -1.82 -4.72
N GLU A 67 7.55 -2.57 -5.46
CA GLU A 67 6.14 -2.22 -5.80
C GLU A 67 5.21 -2.01 -4.58
N TRP A 68 5.63 -2.43 -3.38
CA TRP A 68 4.85 -2.24 -2.16
C TRP A 68 5.03 -0.87 -1.51
N LEU A 69 6.07 -0.11 -1.89
CA LEU A 69 6.27 1.24 -1.38
C LEU A 69 5.50 2.23 -2.27
N PRO A 70 4.53 2.98 -1.72
CA PRO A 70 3.77 3.94 -2.51
C PRO A 70 4.66 5.06 -3.04
N MET A 71 4.31 5.59 -4.22
CA MET A 71 5.05 6.67 -4.86
C MET A 71 4.85 8.04 -4.19
N ARG A 72 3.81 8.20 -3.39
CA ARG A 72 3.45 9.46 -2.73
C ARG A 72 3.02 9.24 -1.30
N TYR A 73 3.15 10.27 -0.47
CA TYR A 73 2.69 10.21 0.91
C TYR A 73 1.16 10.03 0.99
N VAL A 74 0.75 9.17 1.90
CA VAL A 74 -0.63 8.78 2.19
C VAL A 74 -0.74 8.72 3.71
N GLU A 75 -1.41 9.69 4.28
CA GLU A 75 -1.51 9.89 5.73
C GLU A 75 -2.03 8.65 6.46
N TRP A 76 -3.08 8.02 5.93
CA TRP A 76 -3.72 6.84 6.54
C TRP A 76 -3.03 5.52 6.20
N LEU A 77 -1.87 5.51 5.53
CA LEU A 77 -1.19 4.26 5.17
C LEU A 77 -0.92 3.36 6.39
N PRO A 78 -0.43 3.86 7.54
CA PRO A 78 -0.24 3.02 8.73
C PRO A 78 -1.54 2.34 9.20
N LEU A 79 -2.65 3.07 9.19
CA LEU A 79 -3.96 2.53 9.52
C LEU A 79 -4.39 1.40 8.56
N ALA A 80 -4.11 1.53 7.26
CA ALA A 80 -4.41 0.46 6.31
C ALA A 80 -3.59 -0.82 6.60
N TYR A 81 -2.32 -0.69 6.99
CA TYR A 81 -1.52 -1.84 7.45
C TYR A 81 -2.10 -2.47 8.71
N ASP A 82 -2.45 -1.66 9.71
CA ASP A 82 -2.99 -2.14 10.99
C ASP A 82 -4.34 -2.85 10.83
N VAL A 83 -5.22 -2.34 9.96
CA VAL A 83 -6.50 -2.97 9.66
C VAL A 83 -6.29 -4.26 8.87
N ALA A 84 -5.46 -4.24 7.82
CA ALA A 84 -5.21 -5.43 7.01
C ALA A 84 -4.50 -6.56 7.79
N ALA A 85 -3.68 -6.23 8.79
CA ALA A 85 -3.03 -7.18 9.69
C ALA A 85 -4.02 -8.00 10.54
N ARG A 86 -5.28 -7.54 10.70
CA ARG A 86 -6.35 -8.26 11.40
C ARG A 86 -6.87 -9.48 10.63
N PHE A 87 -6.47 -9.64 9.36
CA PHE A 87 -6.93 -10.70 8.47
C PHE A 87 -5.83 -11.70 8.14
N GLU A 88 -6.22 -12.98 8.01
CA GLU A 88 -5.34 -14.08 7.62
C GLU A 88 -5.67 -14.61 6.22
N ALA A 89 -4.64 -15.06 5.49
CA ALA A 89 -4.75 -15.57 4.13
C ALA A 89 -5.59 -16.86 4.02
N GLY A 90 -5.67 -17.66 5.08
CA GLY A 90 -6.37 -18.95 5.06
C GLY A 90 -5.75 -19.94 4.06
N ARG A 91 -6.59 -20.62 3.27
CA ARG A 91 -6.15 -21.66 2.32
C ARG A 91 -5.58 -21.06 1.04
N ARG A 92 -4.55 -21.73 0.48
CA ARG A 92 -3.97 -21.37 -0.82
C ARG A 92 -4.98 -21.51 -1.97
N GLY A 93 -4.90 -20.60 -2.92
CA GLY A 93 -5.72 -20.52 -4.12
C GLY A 93 -5.07 -19.67 -5.21
N ARG A 94 -5.88 -18.92 -5.95
CA ARG A 94 -5.43 -18.11 -7.12
C ARG A 94 -5.98 -16.68 -7.08
N SER A 95 -6.58 -16.27 -5.97
CA SER A 95 -7.16 -14.95 -5.80
C SER A 95 -6.23 -14.06 -4.98
N ASN A 96 -6.22 -12.79 -5.32
CA ASN A 96 -5.34 -11.75 -4.80
C ASN A 96 -6.20 -10.58 -4.33
N LEU A 97 -5.91 -10.05 -3.14
CA LEU A 97 -6.48 -8.80 -2.66
C LEU A 97 -5.62 -7.64 -3.17
N TYR A 98 -6.26 -6.51 -3.45
CA TYR A 98 -5.55 -5.29 -3.79
C TYR A 98 -6.28 -4.07 -3.27
N LEU A 99 -5.49 -3.05 -2.96
CA LEU A 99 -5.97 -1.73 -2.62
C LEU A 99 -5.56 -0.76 -3.73
N VAL A 100 -6.40 0.23 -4.03
CA VAL A 100 -6.04 1.33 -4.94
C VAL A 100 -6.24 2.64 -4.21
N LEU A 101 -5.23 3.51 -4.25
CA LEU A 101 -5.34 4.89 -3.79
C LEU A 101 -6.25 5.67 -4.75
N LEU A 102 -7.29 6.32 -4.21
CA LEU A 102 -8.24 7.11 -4.96
C LEU A 102 -8.04 8.60 -4.68
N ASP A 103 -8.13 9.41 -5.74
CA ASP A 103 -8.14 10.87 -5.65
C ASP A 103 -9.50 11.42 -5.20
N TYR A 104 -9.49 12.08 -4.05
CA TYR A 104 -10.59 12.84 -3.47
C TYR A 104 -10.12 14.23 -3.02
N ALA A 105 -9.11 14.82 -3.68
CA ALA A 105 -8.65 16.18 -3.38
C ALA A 105 -9.75 17.25 -3.48
N ASP A 106 -10.83 16.95 -4.22
CA ASP A 106 -12.05 17.77 -4.32
C ASP A 106 -13.03 17.57 -3.15
N GLY A 107 -12.76 16.64 -2.24
CA GLY A 107 -13.65 16.26 -1.14
C GLY A 107 -13.31 16.93 0.20
N ALA A 108 -14.34 17.12 1.04
CA ALA A 108 -14.20 17.72 2.38
C ALA A 108 -13.51 16.81 3.42
N ARG A 109 -13.25 15.54 3.10
CA ARG A 109 -12.72 14.52 4.03
C ARG A 109 -11.24 14.20 3.82
N GLY A 110 -10.52 15.05 3.09
CA GLY A 110 -9.10 14.88 2.77
C GLY A 110 -8.86 14.32 1.37
N PRO A 111 -7.60 14.32 0.91
CA PRO A 111 -7.29 14.18 -0.51
C PRO A 111 -7.40 12.75 -1.04
N TYR A 112 -7.49 11.75 -0.17
CA TYR A 112 -7.38 10.35 -0.57
C TYR A 112 -8.46 9.45 0.03
N GLY A 113 -8.94 8.54 -0.81
CA GLY A 113 -9.75 7.38 -0.43
C GLY A 113 -9.07 6.09 -0.87
N VAL A 114 -9.71 4.96 -0.61
CA VAL A 114 -9.21 3.63 -0.96
C VAL A 114 -10.29 2.81 -1.65
N TYR A 115 -9.90 2.11 -2.70
CA TYR A 115 -10.70 1.04 -3.28
C TYR A 115 -10.19 -0.31 -2.80
N VAL A 116 -11.07 -1.19 -2.35
CA VAL A 116 -10.77 -2.58 -1.98
C VAL A 116 -11.30 -3.50 -3.07
N GLY A 117 -10.44 -4.42 -3.53
CA GLY A 117 -10.79 -5.36 -4.59
C GLY A 117 -10.18 -6.74 -4.41
N ALA A 118 -10.85 -7.77 -4.96
CA ALA A 118 -10.24 -9.07 -5.23
C ALA A 118 -10.15 -9.38 -6.74
N THR A 119 -9.17 -10.19 -7.12
CA THR A 119 -8.94 -10.57 -8.53
C THR A 119 -8.20 -11.90 -8.66
N LYS A 120 -8.27 -12.55 -9.83
CA LYS A 120 -7.40 -13.70 -10.19
C LYS A 120 -6.11 -13.27 -10.90
N TYR A 121 -6.05 -12.01 -11.32
CA TYR A 121 -4.89 -11.40 -11.98
C TYR A 121 -3.91 -10.86 -10.94
N SER A 122 -2.74 -10.38 -11.35
CA SER A 122 -1.93 -9.57 -10.44
C SER A 122 -2.66 -8.24 -10.11
N PRO A 123 -2.42 -7.64 -8.93
CA PRO A 123 -2.97 -6.33 -8.60
C PRO A 123 -2.67 -5.24 -9.66
N ALA A 124 -1.44 -5.20 -10.17
CA ALA A 124 -1.02 -4.26 -11.21
C ALA A 124 -1.78 -4.49 -12.52
N GLU A 125 -1.84 -5.74 -13.00
CA GLU A 125 -2.59 -6.09 -14.21
C GLU A 125 -4.08 -5.74 -14.08
N ARG A 126 -4.67 -6.00 -12.89
CA ARG A 126 -6.07 -5.65 -12.67
C ARG A 126 -6.31 -4.14 -12.65
N PHE A 127 -5.38 -3.37 -12.09
CA PHE A 127 -5.43 -1.92 -12.14
C PHE A 127 -5.35 -1.41 -13.58
N ASP A 128 -4.43 -1.94 -14.40
CA ASP A 128 -4.34 -1.57 -15.83
C ASP A 128 -5.63 -1.88 -16.59
N GLN A 129 -6.26 -3.04 -16.32
CA GLN A 129 -7.56 -3.37 -16.88
C GLN A 129 -8.63 -2.34 -16.48
N HIS A 130 -8.67 -1.90 -15.22
CA HIS A 130 -9.58 -0.83 -14.79
C HIS A 130 -9.30 0.47 -15.54
N LYS A 131 -8.04 0.88 -15.67
CA LYS A 131 -7.65 2.11 -16.38
C LYS A 131 -7.93 2.05 -17.89
N ALA A 132 -7.95 0.85 -18.47
CA ALA A 132 -8.36 0.60 -19.85
C ALA A 132 -9.88 0.46 -20.04
N GLY A 133 -10.69 0.57 -18.98
CA GLY A 133 -12.15 0.42 -19.05
C GLY A 133 -12.64 -1.04 -19.11
N ILE A 134 -11.75 -2.02 -18.92
CA ILE A 134 -12.06 -3.44 -19.04
C ILE A 134 -12.66 -3.96 -17.72
N ARG A 135 -13.98 -4.15 -17.72
CA ARG A 135 -14.76 -4.52 -16.52
C ARG A 135 -14.43 -3.59 -15.35
N ALA A 136 -14.35 -2.29 -15.64
CA ALA A 136 -13.80 -1.32 -14.71
C ALA A 136 -14.79 -0.92 -13.63
N ALA A 137 -14.29 -0.73 -12.41
CA ALA A 137 -14.99 0.02 -11.37
C ALA A 137 -14.88 1.51 -11.69
N GLY A 138 -16.01 2.21 -11.71
CA GLY A 138 -16.06 3.63 -12.09
C GLY A 138 -15.17 4.53 -11.22
N SER A 139 -15.05 4.21 -9.93
CA SER A 139 -14.17 4.90 -8.98
C SER A 139 -12.69 4.73 -9.34
N VAL A 140 -12.23 3.50 -9.61
CA VAL A 140 -10.84 3.23 -10.02
C VAL A 140 -10.53 3.83 -11.39
N LEU A 141 -11.45 3.70 -12.35
CA LEU A 141 -11.28 4.26 -13.69
C LEU A 141 -11.07 5.79 -13.62
N LYS A 142 -11.94 6.49 -12.90
CA LYS A 142 -11.95 7.97 -12.85
C LYS A 142 -10.93 8.55 -11.87
N ARG A 143 -10.73 7.91 -10.71
CA ARG A 143 -9.99 8.47 -9.56
C ARG A 143 -8.82 7.61 -9.10
N GLY A 144 -8.62 6.41 -9.65
CA GLY A 144 -7.51 5.53 -9.26
C GLY A 144 -6.16 6.11 -9.65
N LEU A 145 -5.29 6.27 -8.65
CA LEU A 145 -3.96 6.89 -8.77
C LEU A 145 -2.83 5.86 -8.80
N GLU A 146 -2.82 4.89 -7.87
CA GLU A 146 -1.83 3.81 -7.81
C GLU A 146 -2.33 2.63 -6.98
N VAL A 147 -1.72 1.46 -7.15
CA VAL A 147 -2.00 0.26 -6.34
C VAL A 147 -1.19 0.33 -5.03
N LEU A 148 -1.85 0.07 -3.90
CA LEU A 148 -1.21 -0.06 -2.59
C LEU A 148 -1.08 -1.54 -2.23
N THR A 149 -0.06 -2.21 -2.76
CA THR A 149 0.11 -3.67 -2.56
C THR A 149 0.60 -4.02 -1.14
N GLY A 150 1.33 -3.11 -0.49
CA GLY A 150 1.98 -3.35 0.79
C GLY A 150 1.07 -3.82 1.93
N PRO A 151 -0.05 -3.13 2.24
CA PRO A 151 -0.93 -3.52 3.34
C PRO A 151 -1.52 -4.92 3.24
N VAL A 152 -1.74 -5.40 2.00
CA VAL A 152 -2.42 -6.68 1.74
C VAL A 152 -1.48 -7.75 1.16
N LEU A 153 -0.16 -7.54 1.22
CA LEU A 153 0.81 -8.44 0.58
C LEU A 153 0.81 -9.86 1.18
N HIS A 154 0.39 -10.02 2.45
CA HIS A 154 0.22 -11.33 3.08
C HIS A 154 -1.09 -12.03 2.69
N LEU A 155 -2.02 -11.33 2.03
CA LEU A 155 -3.35 -11.83 1.63
C LEU A 155 -3.41 -12.20 0.13
N GLN A 156 -2.30 -12.71 -0.41
CA GLN A 156 -2.15 -13.08 -1.82
C GLN A 156 -2.24 -14.58 -2.03
N GLY A 157 -2.71 -15.01 -3.20
CA GLY A 157 -2.80 -16.43 -3.55
C GLY A 157 -3.74 -17.23 -2.65
N ILE A 158 -4.90 -16.67 -2.32
CA ILE A 158 -5.92 -17.28 -1.45
C ILE A 158 -7.08 -17.84 -2.27
N THR A 159 -7.99 -18.60 -1.63
CA THR A 159 -9.19 -19.11 -2.32
C THR A 159 -10.14 -17.96 -2.68
N ALA A 160 -10.95 -18.13 -3.73
CA ALA A 160 -11.91 -17.12 -4.14
C ALA A 160 -12.95 -16.81 -3.04
N ALA A 161 -13.40 -17.84 -2.31
CA ALA A 161 -14.32 -17.66 -1.18
C ALA A 161 -13.68 -16.85 -0.04
N ARG A 162 -12.41 -17.12 0.28
CA ARG A 162 -11.68 -16.35 1.30
C ARG A 162 -11.42 -14.92 0.83
N ALA A 163 -11.13 -14.73 -0.46
CA ALA A 163 -10.91 -13.40 -1.02
C ALA A 163 -12.16 -12.52 -0.93
N ALA A 164 -13.33 -13.06 -1.29
CA ALA A 164 -14.60 -12.34 -1.18
C ALA A 164 -14.92 -11.95 0.28
N GLU A 165 -14.76 -12.89 1.21
CA GLU A 165 -14.97 -12.62 2.64
C GLU A 165 -14.03 -11.52 3.18
N VAL A 166 -12.75 -11.59 2.82
CA VAL A 166 -11.75 -10.60 3.27
C VAL A 166 -11.97 -9.26 2.58
N GLU A 167 -12.32 -9.22 1.30
CA GLU A 167 -12.62 -8.01 0.55
C GLU A 167 -13.74 -7.19 1.19
N GLU A 168 -14.88 -7.83 1.48
CA GLU A 168 -16.02 -7.21 2.15
C GLU A 168 -15.64 -6.69 3.54
N ARG A 169 -15.11 -7.57 4.39
CA ARG A 169 -14.80 -7.22 5.79
C ARG A 169 -13.67 -6.21 5.92
N LEU A 170 -12.69 -6.22 5.02
CA LEU A 170 -11.62 -5.23 4.99
C LEU A 170 -12.17 -3.85 4.60
N ALA A 171 -13.05 -3.79 3.60
CA ALA A 171 -13.70 -2.55 3.21
C ALA A 171 -14.52 -1.95 4.36
N GLU A 172 -15.32 -2.77 5.04
CA GLU A 172 -16.07 -2.35 6.23
C GLU A 172 -15.16 -1.86 7.35
N ALA A 173 -14.09 -2.60 7.66
CA ALA A 173 -13.16 -2.24 8.72
C ALA A 173 -12.43 -0.91 8.42
N LEU A 174 -11.99 -0.68 7.18
CA LEU A 174 -11.38 0.59 6.78
C LEU A 174 -12.38 1.75 6.87
N ALA A 175 -13.63 1.52 6.47
CA ALA A 175 -14.68 2.54 6.54
C ALA A 175 -15.03 2.90 8.00
N ALA A 176 -15.05 1.91 8.90
CA ALA A 176 -15.29 2.10 10.33
C ALA A 176 -14.20 2.96 11.00
N GLU A 177 -12.97 2.93 10.49
CA GLU A 177 -11.85 3.79 10.94
C GLU A 177 -11.89 5.18 10.27
N GLY A 178 -12.92 5.48 9.47
CA GLY A 178 -13.19 6.80 8.91
C GLY A 178 -12.71 7.05 7.48
N LEU A 179 -12.13 6.05 6.80
CA LEU A 179 -11.67 6.21 5.42
C LEU A 179 -12.83 6.32 4.43
N ILE A 180 -12.61 7.06 3.34
CA ILE A 180 -13.47 6.99 2.16
C ILE A 180 -13.16 5.67 1.44
N VAL A 181 -14.06 4.70 1.53
CA VAL A 181 -13.90 3.38 0.92
C VAL A 181 -14.81 3.21 -0.30
N GLN A 182 -14.32 2.51 -1.32
CA GLN A 182 -15.05 2.03 -2.49
C GLN A 182 -14.75 0.54 -2.71
N GLY A 183 -15.66 -0.20 -3.36
CA GLY A 183 -15.51 -1.65 -3.52
C GLY A 183 -15.98 -2.42 -2.27
N GLY A 184 -15.55 -3.66 -2.10
CA GLY A 184 -16.00 -4.49 -0.96
C GLY A 184 -17.36 -5.16 -1.18
N HIS A 185 -17.71 -5.54 -2.41
CA HIS A 185 -19.01 -6.10 -2.80
C HIS A 185 -18.87 -7.33 -3.71
#